data_AF-A0A357GZ95-F1
#
_entry.id   AF-A0A357GZ95-F1
#
_cell.length_a   1.000
_cell.length_b   1.000
_cell.length_c   1.000
_cell.angle_alpha   90.00
_cell.angle_beta   90.00
_cell.angle_gamma   90.00
#
_symmetry.space_group_name_H-M   'P 1'
#
loop_
_entity.id
_entity.type
_entity.pdbx_description
1 polymer ?
#
loop_
_entity_poly.entity_id
_entity_poly.type
_entity_poly.pdbx_seq_one_letter_code
_entity_poly.pdbx_strand_id
1 'polypeptide(L)'
;MKEKVFSALVCGYGVPKNILNDKNYHTYLTQIFNFLFDRFANTSGTVVLSGGATDCFPPFKRTEAREMKKWFDQKIRIVQKETGQKIPWAFILDNKALSTVENILYFKPLAKNKIFIFAEKTRAERIKKISKKIFKNKVNYHRLR
;
A
#
# COMPACT_ATOMS: atom_id res chain seq x y z
N MET A 1 -9.03 -17.41 -19.85
CA MET A 1 -9.67 -16.52 -18.85
C MET A 1 -8.64 -15.54 -18.35
N LYS A 2 -8.88 -14.22 -18.39
CA LYS A 2 -7.96 -13.25 -17.76
C LYS A 2 -8.04 -13.46 -16.24
N GLU A 3 -6.95 -13.90 -15.61
CA GLU A 3 -6.86 -13.93 -14.14
C GLU A 3 -7.34 -12.57 -13.60
N LYS A 4 -8.21 -12.60 -12.59
CA LYS A 4 -8.72 -11.40 -11.92
C LYS A 4 -7.61 -10.78 -11.06
N VAL A 5 -6.52 -10.30 -11.64
CA VAL A 5 -5.41 -9.75 -10.86
C VAL A 5 -5.71 -8.30 -10.45
N PHE A 6 -5.55 -7.98 -9.16
CA PHE A 6 -5.58 -6.61 -8.68
C PHE A 6 -4.18 -6.04 -8.48
N SER A 7 -4.07 -4.72 -8.54
CA SER A 7 -2.85 -3.98 -8.22
C SER A 7 -3.21 -2.88 -7.23
N ALA A 8 -2.52 -2.86 -6.10
CA ALA A 8 -2.69 -1.88 -5.05
C ALA A 8 -1.39 -1.09 -4.87
N LEU A 9 -1.50 0.23 -4.74
CA LEU A 9 -0.43 1.10 -4.28
C LEU A 9 -0.78 1.62 -2.89
N VAL A 10 0.09 1.37 -1.91
CA VAL A 10 0.01 1.92 -0.57
C VAL A 10 1.08 2.99 -0.43
N CYS A 11 0.66 4.25 -0.41
CA CYS A 11 1.55 5.37 -0.18
C CYS A 11 1.91 5.47 1.31
N GLY A 12 3.13 5.92 1.62
CA GLY A 12 3.53 6.34 2.95
C GLY A 12 2.58 7.40 3.54
N TYR A 13 2.31 7.27 4.83
CA TYR A 13 1.39 8.12 5.60
C TYR A 13 2.14 9.23 6.37
N GLY A 14 3.41 9.02 6.73
CA GLY A 14 4.19 9.94 7.55
C GLY A 14 5.46 9.28 8.10
N VAL A 15 6.21 10.00 8.94
CA VAL A 15 7.53 9.55 9.40
C VAL A 15 7.49 9.23 10.91
N PRO A 16 6.77 8.19 11.38
CA PRO A 16 6.73 7.89 12.80
C PRO A 16 8.05 7.26 13.26
N LYS A 17 8.41 7.47 14.52
CA LYS A 17 9.59 6.83 15.13
C LYS A 17 9.49 5.30 15.05
N ASN A 18 8.30 4.73 15.15
CA ASN A 18 8.05 3.30 15.01
C ASN A 18 6.66 3.05 14.42
N ILE A 19 6.59 2.61 13.15
CA ILE A 19 5.31 2.29 12.47
C ILE A 19 4.52 1.22 13.22
N LEU A 20 5.19 0.25 13.85
CA LEU A 20 4.54 -0.85 14.58
C LEU A 20 3.90 -0.42 15.91
N ASN A 21 4.21 0.78 16.40
CA ASN A 21 3.65 1.32 17.64
C ASN A 21 2.87 2.63 17.42
N ASP A 22 2.89 3.18 16.20
CA ASP A 22 2.20 4.41 15.88
C ASP A 22 0.71 4.14 15.63
N LYS A 23 -0.15 4.72 16.48
CA LYS A 23 -1.59 4.49 16.44
C LYS A 23 -2.20 4.91 15.10
N ASN A 24 -1.79 6.04 14.54
CA ASN A 24 -2.35 6.58 13.30
C ASN A 24 -1.95 5.72 12.11
N TYR A 25 -0.67 5.33 12.06
CA TYR A 25 -0.15 4.44 11.02
C TYR A 25 -0.78 3.05 11.10
N HIS A 26 -0.99 2.53 12.31
CA HIS A 26 -1.74 1.29 12.53
C HIS A 26 -3.18 1.37 12.01
N THR A 27 -3.92 2.41 12.38
CA THR A 27 -5.28 2.60 11.88
C THR A 27 -5.30 2.67 10.35
N TYR A 28 -4.39 3.43 9.76
CA TYR A 28 -4.23 3.55 8.31
C TYR A 28 -3.99 2.18 7.64
N LEU A 29 -3.01 1.41 8.11
CA LEU A 29 -2.69 0.10 7.54
C LEU A 29 -3.79 -0.94 7.78
N THR A 30 -4.45 -0.92 8.94
CA THR A 30 -5.61 -1.78 9.24
C THR A 30 -6.75 -1.55 8.26
N GLN A 31 -7.10 -0.29 7.98
CA GLN A 31 -8.17 0.02 7.04
C GLN A 31 -7.84 -0.48 5.62
N ILE A 32 -6.58 -0.33 5.19
CA ILE A 32 -6.13 -0.85 3.89
C ILE A 32 -6.18 -2.37 3.86
N PHE A 33 -5.64 -3.03 4.88
CA PHE A 33 -5.60 -4.49 4.95
C PHE A 33 -7.01 -5.07 4.92
N ASN A 34 -7.92 -4.56 5.74
CA ASN A 34 -9.30 -5.04 5.79
C ASN A 34 -9.99 -4.86 4.43
N PHE A 35 -9.83 -3.68 3.80
CA PHE A 35 -10.37 -3.45 2.46
C PHE A 35 -9.86 -4.48 1.44
N LEU A 36 -8.54 -4.75 1.44
CA LEU A 36 -7.94 -5.71 0.53
C LEU A 36 -8.39 -7.14 0.84
N PHE A 37 -8.46 -7.50 2.11
CA PHE A 37 -8.87 -8.83 2.57
C PHE A 37 -10.32 -9.10 2.18
N ASP A 38 -11.26 -8.23 2.54
CA ASP A 38 -12.69 -8.39 2.29
C ASP A 38 -13.01 -8.58 0.79
N ARG A 39 -12.21 -7.98 -0.10
CA ARG A 39 -12.44 -7.99 -1.55
C ARG A 39 -11.57 -8.98 -2.32
N PHE A 40 -10.38 -9.27 -1.82
CA PHE A 40 -9.31 -9.92 -2.59
C PHE A 40 -8.56 -11.00 -1.84
N ALA A 41 -9.03 -11.48 -0.68
CA ALA A 41 -8.33 -12.52 0.07
C ALA A 41 -8.10 -13.81 -0.74
N ASN A 42 -9.01 -14.16 -1.67
CA ASN A 42 -8.88 -15.31 -2.58
C ASN A 42 -8.46 -14.94 -4.00
N THR A 43 -7.91 -13.74 -4.19
CA THR A 43 -7.58 -13.18 -5.51
C THR A 43 -6.12 -12.81 -5.57
N SER A 44 -5.39 -13.37 -6.54
CA SER A 44 -3.98 -13.02 -6.76
C SER A 44 -3.84 -11.53 -7.07
N GLY A 45 -2.82 -10.90 -6.49
CA GLY A 45 -2.61 -9.47 -6.69
C GLY A 45 -1.23 -9.00 -6.30
N THR A 46 -0.93 -7.77 -6.69
CA THR A 46 0.33 -7.10 -6.36
C THR A 46 0.04 -5.90 -5.47
N VAL A 47 0.67 -5.86 -4.30
CA VAL A 47 0.62 -4.73 -3.37
C VAL A 47 1.98 -4.04 -3.39
N VAL A 48 2.03 -2.84 -3.94
CA VAL A 48 3.23 -1.99 -3.96
C VAL A 48 3.19 -1.10 -2.72
N LEU A 49 4.15 -1.30 -1.82
CA LEU A 49 4.35 -0.49 -0.63
C LEU A 49 5.38 0.58 -0.98
N SER A 50 4.94 1.85 -1.09
CA SER A 50 5.78 2.95 -1.55
C SER A 50 6.05 3.94 -0.42
N GLY A 51 7.32 4.12 -0.10
CA GLY A 51 7.77 5.08 0.91
C GLY A 51 9.28 5.01 1.14
N GLY A 52 9.91 6.17 1.10
CA GLY A 52 11.36 6.35 1.18
C GLY A 52 11.94 6.18 2.58
N ALA A 53 13.14 6.73 2.80
CA ALA A 53 13.80 6.72 4.09
C ALA A 53 12.94 7.42 5.16
N THR A 54 12.75 6.75 6.31
CA THR A 54 11.87 7.24 7.40
C THR A 54 12.63 7.62 8.67
N ASP A 55 13.94 7.44 8.67
CA ASP A 55 14.75 7.73 9.84
C ASP A 55 15.13 9.21 9.83
N CYS A 56 14.68 9.95 10.84
CA CYS A 56 15.19 11.30 11.13
C CYS A 56 16.42 11.25 12.04
N PHE A 57 16.83 10.06 12.48
CA PHE A 57 17.94 9.85 13.40
C PHE A 57 18.82 8.67 12.93
N PRO A 58 20.14 8.70 13.17
CA PRO A 58 21.03 7.59 12.85
C PRO A 58 20.52 6.26 13.44
N PRO A 59 20.69 5.12 12.73
CA PRO A 59 21.60 4.89 11.62
C PRO A 59 21.00 5.08 10.21
N PHE A 60 19.83 5.71 10.06
CA PHE A 60 19.21 6.00 8.75
C PHE A 60 18.96 4.77 7.84
N LYS A 61 18.60 3.63 8.43
CA LYS A 61 18.50 2.34 7.71
C LYS A 61 17.08 1.96 7.31
N ARG A 62 16.06 2.56 7.94
CA ARG A 62 14.67 2.17 7.74
C ARG A 62 14.04 2.95 6.60
N THR A 63 13.17 2.26 5.86
CA THR A 63 12.27 2.87 4.88
C THR A 63 10.83 2.57 5.26
N GLU A 64 9.92 3.50 4.99
CA GLU A 64 8.49 3.30 5.24
C GLU A 64 7.99 2.03 4.56
N ALA A 65 8.39 1.79 3.30
CA ALA A 65 8.02 0.59 2.56
C ALA A 65 8.36 -0.72 3.29
N ARG A 66 9.54 -0.79 3.92
CA ARG A 66 9.99 -1.98 4.66
C ARG A 66 9.22 -2.18 5.96
N GLU A 67 8.95 -1.10 6.69
CA GLU A 67 8.19 -1.17 7.93
C GLU A 67 6.72 -1.51 7.68
N MET A 68 6.12 -0.95 6.62
CA MET A 68 4.79 -1.37 6.15
C MET A 68 4.78 -2.87 5.82
N LYS A 69 5.83 -3.39 5.17
CA LYS A 69 5.91 -4.82 4.84
C LYS A 69 5.93 -5.71 6.08
N LYS A 70 6.71 -5.33 7.10
CA LYS A 70 6.74 -6.04 8.38
C LYS A 70 5.35 -6.10 9.01
N TRP A 71 4.63 -4.97 8.99
CA TRP A 71 3.26 -4.89 9.50
C TRP A 71 2.30 -5.81 8.72
N PHE A 72 2.35 -5.78 7.38
CA PHE A 72 1.53 -6.66 6.53
C PHE A 72 1.85 -8.15 6.76
N ASP A 73 3.12 -8.51 6.90
CA ASP A 73 3.54 -9.87 7.19
C ASP A 73 3.01 -10.36 8.53
N GLN A 74 3.03 -9.52 9.56
CA GLN A 74 2.44 -9.85 10.85
C GLN A 74 0.94 -10.12 10.72
N LYS A 75 0.20 -9.27 10.00
CA LYS A 75 -1.24 -9.47 9.78
C LYS A 75 -1.55 -10.71 8.97
N ILE A 76 -0.82 -10.98 7.89
CA ILE A 76 -1.00 -12.20 7.08
C ILE A 76 -0.73 -13.44 7.92
N ARG A 77 0.32 -13.44 8.76
CA ARG A 77 0.60 -14.57 9.68
C ARG A 77 -0.53 -14.79 10.68
N ILE A 78 -1.09 -13.72 11.25
CA ILE A 78 -2.24 -13.82 12.16
C ILE A 78 -3.45 -14.43 11.44
N VAL A 79 -3.82 -13.89 10.28
CA VAL A 79 -4.94 -14.43 9.48
C VAL A 79 -4.72 -15.89 9.13
N GLN A 80 -3.53 -16.26 8.66
CA GLN A 80 -3.19 -17.64 8.32
C GLN A 80 -3.31 -18.57 9.53
N LYS A 81 -2.87 -18.11 10.71
CA LYS A 81 -2.93 -18.89 11.96
C LYS A 81 -4.37 -19.07 12.45
N GLU A 82 -5.19 -18.03 12.36
CA GLU A 82 -6.56 -18.02 12.91
C GLU A 82 -7.58 -18.67 11.96
N THR A 83 -7.38 -18.55 10.65
CA THR A 83 -8.38 -18.97 9.64
C THR A 83 -7.91 -20.08 8.71
N GLY A 84 -6.61 -20.38 8.69
CA GLY A 84 -6.01 -21.27 7.69
C GLY A 84 -5.90 -20.68 6.27
N GLN A 85 -6.39 -19.46 6.05
CA GLN A 85 -6.43 -18.85 4.72
C GLN A 85 -5.07 -18.29 4.27
N LYS A 86 -4.58 -18.80 3.12
CA LYS A 86 -3.39 -18.27 2.44
C LYS A 86 -3.74 -17.07 1.58
N ILE A 87 -3.03 -15.97 1.79
CA ILE A 87 -3.20 -14.73 1.03
C ILE A 87 -2.28 -14.73 -0.20
N PRO A 88 -2.81 -14.79 -1.44
CA PRO A 88 -2.01 -14.92 -2.66
C PRO A 88 -1.51 -13.55 -3.17
N TRP A 89 -1.07 -12.68 -2.26
CA TRP A 89 -0.62 -11.33 -2.62
C TRP A 89 0.90 -11.26 -2.70
N ALA A 90 1.42 -10.77 -3.83
CA ALA A 90 2.82 -10.45 -3.99
C ALA A 90 3.07 -9.00 -3.52
N PHE A 91 4.12 -8.78 -2.72
CA PHE A 91 4.50 -7.46 -2.25
C PHE A 91 5.72 -6.95 -3.00
N ILE A 92 5.66 -5.71 -3.46
CA ILE A 92 6.81 -4.99 -4.04
C ILE A 92 7.11 -3.80 -3.15
N LEU A 93 8.38 -3.62 -2.81
CA LEU A 93 8.83 -2.48 -2.02
C LEU A 93 9.38 -1.42 -2.95
N ASP A 94 8.77 -0.24 -2.95
CA ASP A 94 9.29 0.95 -3.61
C ASP A 94 9.82 1.91 -2.56
N ASN A 95 11.15 1.98 -2.47
CA ASN A 95 11.87 2.85 -1.56
C ASN A 95 12.55 4.03 -2.26
N LYS A 96 12.27 4.23 -3.57
CA LYS A 96 12.92 5.26 -4.39
C LYS A 96 12.11 6.54 -4.47
N ALA A 97 10.79 6.44 -4.36
CA ALA A 97 9.93 7.59 -4.52
C ALA A 97 10.07 8.59 -3.36
N LEU A 98 10.26 9.86 -3.71
CA LEU A 98 10.36 11.00 -2.79
C LEU A 98 9.07 11.82 -2.76
N SER A 99 8.19 11.58 -3.73
CA SER A 99 6.95 12.33 -3.91
C SER A 99 5.78 11.44 -4.31
N THR A 100 4.58 11.95 -4.05
CA THR A 100 3.33 11.30 -4.48
C THR A 100 3.25 11.05 -5.98
N VAL A 101 3.85 11.91 -6.81
CA VAL A 101 3.85 11.72 -8.27
C VAL A 101 4.74 10.55 -8.64
N GLU A 102 5.94 10.46 -8.04
CA GLU A 102 6.86 9.35 -8.27
C GLU A 102 6.26 8.01 -7.82
N ASN A 103 5.59 7.97 -6.65
CA ASN A 103 4.87 6.76 -6.21
C ASN A 103 3.94 6.23 -7.32
N ILE A 104 3.18 7.14 -7.95
CA ILE A 104 2.19 6.77 -8.97
C ILE A 104 2.87 6.41 -10.30
N LEU A 105 3.94 7.10 -10.67
CA LEU A 105 4.70 6.83 -11.90
C LEU A 105 5.43 5.49 -11.83
N TYR A 106 6.08 5.17 -10.70
CA TYR A 106 6.75 3.89 -10.50
C TYR A 106 5.78 2.73 -10.34
N PHE A 107 4.59 3.00 -9.80
CA PHE A 107 3.52 2.02 -9.76
C PHE A 107 2.91 1.73 -11.13
N LYS A 108 2.87 2.71 -12.04
CA LYS A 108 2.24 2.58 -13.37
C LYS A 108 2.67 1.32 -14.16
N PRO A 109 3.96 1.01 -14.35
CA PRO A 109 4.36 -0.20 -15.07
C PRO A 109 4.03 -1.50 -14.33
N LEU A 110 3.80 -1.45 -13.01
CA LEU A 110 3.44 -2.60 -12.18
C LEU A 110 1.92 -2.83 -12.12
N ALA A 111 1.13 -1.81 -12.45
CA ALA A 111 -0.31 -1.82 -12.32
C ALA A 111 -0.99 -2.60 -13.47
N LYS A 112 -1.88 -3.53 -13.09
CA LYS A 112 -2.72 -4.33 -13.99
C LYS A 112 -4.15 -3.75 -14.04
N ASN A 113 -5.13 -4.55 -14.49
CA ASN A 113 -6.47 -4.06 -14.84
C ASN A 113 -7.30 -3.47 -13.68
N LYS A 114 -7.13 -3.92 -12.43
CA LYS A 114 -7.86 -3.37 -11.27
C LYS A 114 -6.91 -2.62 -10.35
N ILE A 115 -6.89 -1.29 -10.51
CA ILE A 115 -5.94 -0.41 -9.83
C ILE A 115 -6.59 0.24 -8.61
N PHE A 116 -5.97 0.06 -7.44
CA PHE A 116 -6.32 0.69 -6.17
C PHE A 116 -5.15 1.52 -5.67
N ILE A 117 -5.43 2.73 -5.20
CA ILE A 117 -4.40 3.62 -4.64
C ILE A 117 -4.89 4.09 -3.28
N PHE A 118 -4.08 3.85 -2.26
CA PHE A 118 -4.34 4.20 -0.87
C PHE A 118 -3.36 5.28 -0.44
N ALA A 119 -3.91 6.29 0.22
CA ALA A 119 -3.13 7.39 0.76
C ALA A 119 -3.86 8.10 1.89
N GLU A 120 -3.08 8.89 2.62
CA GLU A 120 -3.56 9.74 3.71
C GLU A 120 -4.66 10.71 3.25
N LYS A 121 -5.63 10.97 4.12
CA LYS A 121 -6.87 11.70 3.80
C LYS A 121 -6.61 13.10 3.27
N THR A 122 -5.60 13.81 3.79
CA THR A 122 -5.27 15.16 3.31
C THR A 122 -4.68 15.17 1.90
N ARG A 123 -4.07 14.06 1.46
CA ARG A 123 -3.47 13.90 0.11
C ARG A 123 -4.43 13.30 -0.91
N ALA A 124 -5.59 12.85 -0.47
CA ALA A 124 -6.55 12.09 -1.26
C ALA A 124 -6.96 12.76 -2.58
N GLU A 125 -7.40 14.02 -2.52
CA GLU A 125 -7.88 14.74 -3.71
C GLU A 125 -6.75 15.01 -4.71
N ARG A 126 -5.55 15.33 -4.22
CA ARG A 126 -4.37 15.51 -5.06
C ARG A 126 -4.03 14.22 -5.79
N ILE A 127 -4.00 13.09 -5.07
CA ILE A 127 -3.70 11.77 -5.63
C ILE A 127 -4.75 11.38 -6.67
N LYS A 128 -6.03 11.52 -6.34
CA LYS A 128 -7.13 11.25 -7.28
C LYS A 128 -6.98 12.02 -8.59
N LYS A 129 -6.66 13.32 -8.54
CA LYS A 129 -6.41 14.14 -9.74
C LYS A 129 -5.22 13.63 -10.54
N ILE A 130 -4.09 13.34 -9.89
CA ILE A 130 -2.86 12.86 -10.55
C ILE A 130 -3.07 11.47 -11.17
N SER A 131 -3.64 10.53 -10.41
CA SER A 131 -3.88 9.16 -10.85
C SER A 131 -4.82 9.10 -12.04
N LYS A 132 -5.88 9.93 -12.08
CA LYS A 132 -6.78 10.00 -13.24
C LYS A 132 -6.05 10.43 -14.51
N LYS A 133 -5.13 11.40 -14.42
CA LYS A 133 -4.29 11.84 -15.55
C LYS A 133 -3.33 10.73 -16.00
N ILE A 134 -2.64 10.07 -15.07
CA ILE A 134 -1.62 9.06 -15.37
C ILE A 134 -2.22 7.77 -15.97
N PHE A 135 -3.37 7.35 -15.46
CA PHE A 135 -4.02 6.08 -15.83
C PHE A 135 -5.24 6.24 -16.75
N LYS A 136 -5.47 7.44 -17.31
CA LYS A 136 -6.57 7.74 -18.24
C LYS A 136 -7.94 7.23 -17.70
N ASN A 137 -8.26 7.57 -16.45
CA ASN A 137 -9.49 7.19 -15.73
C ASN A 137 -9.70 5.70 -15.36
N LYS A 138 -8.70 4.82 -15.49
CA LYS A 138 -8.82 3.38 -15.12
C LYS A 138 -8.59 3.05 -13.63
N VAL A 139 -8.76 4.01 -12.72
CA VAL A 139 -8.35 3.87 -11.31
C VAL A 139 -9.53 3.94 -10.37
N ASN A 140 -9.64 2.95 -9.49
CA ASN A 140 -10.56 2.99 -8.35
C ASN A 140 -9.86 3.65 -7.17
N TYR A 141 -10.31 4.85 -6.83
CA TYR A 141 -9.84 5.54 -5.63
C TYR A 141 -10.67 5.10 -4.43
N HIS A 142 -10.02 4.66 -3.34
CA HIS A 142 -10.72 4.38 -2.10
C HIS A 142 -10.32 5.39 -1.03
N ARG A 143 -11.32 6.08 -0.48
CA ARG A 143 -11.13 6.97 0.65
C ARG A 143 -11.20 6.12 1.91
N LEU A 144 -10.07 6.00 2.58
CA LEU A 144 -10.00 5.46 3.93
C LEU A 144 -10.80 6.39 4.86
N ARG A 145 -11.69 5.83 5.67
CA ARG A 145 -12.66 6.57 6.50
C ARG A 145 -11.97 7.25 7.69
#